data_AF-A8XU01-F1
#
_entry.id   AF-A8XU01-F1
#
_cell.length_a   1.000
_cell.length_b   1.000
_cell.length_c   1.000
_cell.angle_alpha   90.00
_cell.angle_beta   90.00
_cell.angle_gamma   90.00
#
_symmetry.space_group_name_H-M   'P 1'
#
loop_
_entity.id
_entity.type
_entity.pdbx_description
1 polymer ?
#
loop_
_entity_poly.entity_id
_entity_poly.type
_entity_poly.pdbx_seq_one_letter_code
_entity_poly.pdbx_strand_id
1 'polypeptide(L)'
;NLRISESQNLRISESQNLRISESQNLRISESQSLRVSESQNLRISESQNLRISESQNLRISESQNLRISESQNLRISESQNLRISESQNLRISESQNLRISESQSLRVSESQNLRISESQNLRISESQNLRISESQNLRISENLRISESQNLRISESQNLRISESQNLRISESQNLRISESQNFRISEFQNLRISESQNLRISESQNLRISESQNLRISEFQNLRISESQSLRISESQNLRISESQNLRISESQSLRISESQNLRISESQNLRISESQNLRISESQNLRVSESQNLRISESQNLRISESQNLRISESQNLRISESQNLRISESQNLRISESQNLRISESQNLRISESQNLRISESQNLRISESQNLRVSESQNLRISESQNLRVSESQNLRISESQNLRISESQNLRISESQNLRISESLRISESQNLRISESQNLRISESQNLRISESQNLRISESQNLRISESQSLRISESQNLRISESQNLRISESQNLRISESQNLRISESQNLRISESQNLRISESQSLRISESQKKFCFKLFKKFDFFLFHDIPIMGITKFCYS
;
A
#
# COMPACT_ATOMS: atom_id res chain seq x y z
N ASN A 1 -40.96 76.83 2.06
CA ASN A 1 -41.12 76.00 3.28
C ASN A 1 -42.60 75.79 3.55
N LEU A 2 -43.16 74.65 3.15
CA LEU A 2 -44.54 74.28 3.48
C LEU A 2 -44.55 73.35 4.70
N ARG A 3 -45.52 73.56 5.60
CA ARG A 3 -45.84 72.65 6.71
C ARG A 3 -47.31 72.28 6.64
N ILE A 4 -47.62 71.00 6.70
CA ILE A 4 -48.98 70.47 6.70
C ILE A 4 -49.10 69.53 7.89
N SER A 5 -50.06 69.77 8.76
CA SER A 5 -50.32 68.91 9.92
C SER A 5 -51.00 67.63 9.49
N GLU A 6 -52.08 67.72 8.72
CA GLU A 6 -52.90 66.55 8.38
C GLU A 6 -53.52 66.73 6.98
N SER A 7 -53.61 65.65 6.21
CA SER A 7 -54.28 65.66 4.92
C SER A 7 -54.77 64.27 4.50
N GLN A 8 -55.97 64.18 3.91
CA GLN A 8 -56.47 62.91 3.38
C GLN A 8 -55.91 62.61 1.98
N ASN A 9 -55.94 63.58 1.08
CA ASN A 9 -55.45 63.43 -0.29
C ASN A 9 -54.67 64.68 -0.70
N LEU A 10 -53.36 64.56 -0.85
CA LEU A 10 -52.50 65.68 -1.19
C LEU A 10 -51.68 65.37 -2.45
N ARG A 11 -51.68 66.32 -3.40
CA ARG A 11 -50.84 66.30 -4.59
C ARG A 11 -50.00 67.56 -4.64
N ILE A 12 -48.69 67.41 -4.72
CA ILE A 12 -47.75 68.52 -4.83
C ILE A 12 -46.90 68.27 -6.07
N SER A 13 -46.87 69.24 -6.98
CA SER A 13 -46.02 69.17 -8.17
C SER A 13 -44.56 69.40 -7.79
N GLU A 14 -44.25 70.48 -7.08
CA GLU A 14 -42.87 70.86 -6.79
C GLU A 14 -42.77 71.52 -5.41
N SER A 15 -41.70 71.23 -4.66
CA SER A 15 -41.44 71.89 -3.38
C SER A 15 -39.96 71.91 -2.99
N GLN A 16 -39.47 73.04 -2.46
CA GLN A 16 -38.10 73.08 -1.94
C GLN A 16 -37.98 72.41 -0.56
N ASN A 17 -38.79 72.81 0.42
CA ASN A 17 -38.83 72.18 1.74
C ASN A 17 -40.27 71.95 2.17
N LEU A 18 -40.59 70.70 2.46
CA LEU A 18 -41.92 70.25 2.84
C LEU A 18 -41.85 69.40 4.11
N ARG A 19 -42.71 69.71 5.08
CA ARG A 19 -42.91 68.88 6.27
C ARG A 19 -44.38 68.52 6.40
N ILE A 20 -44.66 67.23 6.52
CA ILE A 20 -46.00 66.68 6.66
C ILE A 20 -46.00 65.84 7.92
N SER A 21 -46.88 66.12 8.88
CA SER A 21 -47.00 65.27 10.06
C SER A 21 -47.77 64.01 9.70
N GLU A 22 -48.96 64.12 9.12
CA GLU A 22 -49.81 62.96 8.84
C GLU A 22 -50.51 63.06 7.48
N SER A 23 -50.58 61.94 6.75
CA SER A 23 -51.34 61.88 5.51
C SER A 23 -51.87 60.49 5.15
N GLN A 24 -53.10 60.40 4.63
CA GLN A 24 -53.59 59.11 4.09
C GLN A 24 -53.00 58.83 2.70
N ASN A 25 -53.17 59.75 1.75
CA ASN A 25 -52.63 59.60 0.39
C ASN A 25 -51.86 60.84 -0.04
N LEU A 26 -50.56 60.68 -0.26
CA LEU A 26 -49.66 61.76 -0.63
C LEU A 26 -48.94 61.42 -1.94
N ARG A 27 -49.03 62.33 -2.91
CA ARG A 27 -48.28 62.27 -4.18
C ARG A 27 -47.44 63.51 -4.36
N ILE A 28 -46.15 63.34 -4.57
CA ILE A 28 -45.21 64.44 -4.77
C ILE A 28 -44.44 64.15 -6.06
N SER A 29 -44.45 65.06 -7.01
CA SER A 29 -43.63 64.87 -8.22
C SER A 29 -42.17 65.20 -7.90
N GLU A 30 -41.88 66.37 -7.35
CA GLU A 30 -40.49 66.78 -7.09
C GLU A 30 -40.31 67.47 -5.72
N SER A 31 -39.23 67.15 -5.02
CA SER A 31 -38.86 67.85 -3.79
C SER A 31 -37.35 67.90 -3.49
N GLN A 32 -36.83 69.05 -3.06
CA GLN A 32 -35.44 69.10 -2.55
C GLN A 32 -35.32 68.47 -1.16
N SER A 33 -36.28 68.73 -0.27
CA SER A 33 -36.25 68.25 1.11
C SER A 33 -37.65 67.96 1.63
N LEU A 34 -37.91 66.70 1.94
CA LEU A 34 -39.19 66.22 2.42
C LEU A 34 -39.03 65.48 3.75
N ARG A 35 -39.85 65.86 4.73
CA ARG A 35 -40.04 65.08 5.95
C ARG A 35 -41.51 64.71 6.09
N VAL A 36 -41.77 63.41 6.26
CA VAL A 36 -43.10 62.86 6.56
C VAL A 36 -43.00 62.10 7.87
N SER A 37 -43.81 62.44 8.87
CA SER A 37 -43.84 61.63 10.10
C SER A 37 -44.61 60.35 9.83
N GLU A 38 -45.84 60.44 9.33
CA GLU A 38 -46.69 59.27 9.12
C GLU A 38 -47.46 59.34 7.81
N SER A 39 -47.55 58.21 7.09
CA SER A 39 -48.38 58.11 5.89
C SER A 39 -48.92 56.71 5.61
N GLN A 40 -50.17 56.59 5.18
CA GLN A 40 -50.68 55.29 4.70
C GLN A 40 -50.15 54.98 3.28
N ASN A 41 -50.29 55.90 2.33
CA ASN A 41 -49.85 55.72 0.95
C ASN A 41 -49.06 56.94 0.47
N LEU A 42 -47.77 56.76 0.24
CA LEU A 42 -46.86 57.80 -0.23
C LEU A 42 -46.25 57.43 -1.58
N ARG A 43 -46.41 58.32 -2.57
CA ARG A 43 -45.74 58.22 -3.87
C ARG A 43 -44.91 59.45 -4.15
N ILE A 44 -43.63 59.25 -4.45
CA ILE A 44 -42.68 60.32 -4.76
C ILE A 44 -42.01 59.98 -6.09
N SER A 45 -42.05 60.91 -7.05
CA SER A 45 -41.30 60.71 -8.29
C SER A 45 -39.82 61.00 -8.04
N GLU A 46 -39.48 62.19 -7.56
CA GLU A 46 -38.08 62.59 -7.36
C GLU A 46 -37.87 63.34 -6.04
N SER A 47 -36.77 63.04 -5.33
CA SER A 47 -36.36 63.84 -4.17
C SER A 47 -34.86 63.85 -3.88
N GLN A 48 -34.29 64.99 -3.49
CA GLN A 48 -32.89 65.01 -3.04
C GLN A 48 -32.73 64.46 -1.62
N ASN A 49 -33.51 64.94 -0.66
CA ASN A 49 -33.42 64.52 0.74
C ASN A 49 -34.79 64.15 1.30
N LEU A 50 -34.96 62.88 1.66
CA LEU A 50 -36.22 62.34 2.13
C LEU A 50 -36.05 61.65 3.48
N ARG A 51 -36.86 62.04 4.46
CA ARG A 51 -36.97 61.38 5.76
C ARG A 51 -38.41 61.01 6.04
N ILE A 52 -38.64 59.73 6.31
CA ILE A 52 -39.97 59.19 6.62
C ILE A 52 -39.85 58.44 7.93
N SER A 53 -40.67 58.78 8.93
CA SER A 53 -40.66 58.00 10.17
C SER A 53 -41.43 56.71 9.96
N GLU A 54 -42.69 56.78 9.50
CA GLU A 54 -43.55 55.61 9.36
C GLU A 54 -44.37 55.65 8.07
N SER A 55 -44.49 54.50 7.39
CA SER A 55 -45.39 54.36 6.25
C SER A 55 -45.92 52.95 6.03
N GLN A 56 -47.18 52.80 5.65
CA GLN A 56 -47.70 51.49 5.25
C GLN A 56 -47.26 51.12 3.83
N ASN A 57 -47.51 51.99 2.85
CA ASN A 57 -47.15 51.77 1.44
C ASN A 57 -46.37 52.95 0.87
N LEU A 58 -45.11 52.73 0.55
CA LEU A 58 -44.21 53.75 0.04
C LEU A 58 -43.65 53.36 -1.33
N ARG A 59 -43.80 54.26 -2.31
CA ARG A 59 -43.22 54.13 -3.65
C ARG A 59 -42.39 55.37 -3.98
N ILE A 60 -41.12 55.17 -4.29
CA ILE A 60 -40.18 56.24 -4.64
C ILE A 60 -39.55 55.86 -5.97
N SER A 61 -39.60 56.75 -6.95
CA SER A 61 -38.94 56.50 -8.23
C SER A 61 -37.46 56.82 -8.11
N GLU A 62 -37.10 58.03 -7.67
CA GLU A 62 -35.70 58.44 -7.56
C GLU A 62 -35.44 59.22 -6.27
N SER A 63 -34.29 58.93 -5.62
CA SER A 63 -33.84 59.75 -4.49
C SER A 63 -32.32 59.77 -4.29
N GLN A 64 -31.75 60.92 -3.89
CA GLN A 64 -30.33 60.95 -3.52
C GLN A 64 -30.09 60.41 -2.10
N ASN A 65 -30.78 60.96 -1.10
CA ASN A 65 -30.61 60.57 0.31
C ASN A 65 -31.96 60.23 0.94
N LEU A 66 -32.15 58.96 1.28
CA LEU A 66 -33.39 58.44 1.84
C LEU A 66 -33.14 57.78 3.20
N ARG A 67 -33.90 58.23 4.21
CA ARG A 67 -33.97 57.60 5.53
C ARG A 67 -35.39 57.24 5.88
N ILE A 68 -35.62 55.98 6.21
CA ILE A 68 -36.93 55.45 6.60
C ILE A 68 -36.73 54.74 7.94
N SER A 69 -37.50 55.11 8.96
CA SER A 69 -37.45 54.36 10.22
C SER A 69 -38.23 53.06 10.06
N GLU A 70 -39.49 53.13 9.67
CA GLU A 70 -40.35 51.95 9.58
C GLU A 70 -41.23 51.96 8.32
N SER A 71 -41.38 50.79 7.69
CA SER A 71 -42.34 50.63 6.59
C SER A 71 -42.87 49.21 6.44
N GLN A 72 -44.15 49.04 6.12
CA GLN A 72 -44.68 47.71 5.80
C GLN A 72 -44.31 47.29 4.36
N ASN A 73 -44.61 48.12 3.37
CA ASN A 73 -44.34 47.83 1.96
C ASN A 73 -43.60 48.99 1.29
N LEU A 74 -42.36 48.74 0.90
CA LEU A 74 -41.48 49.74 0.30
C LEU A 74 -41.01 49.30 -1.08
N ARG A 75 -41.21 50.17 -2.08
CA ARG A 75 -40.68 50.02 -3.43
C ARG A 75 -39.87 51.25 -3.83
N ILE A 76 -38.62 51.03 -4.20
CA ILE A 76 -37.70 52.07 -4.63
C ILE A 76 -37.13 51.66 -5.98
N SER A 77 -37.26 52.53 -6.99
CA SER A 77 -36.62 52.26 -8.28
C SER A 77 -35.12 52.58 -8.17
N GLU A 78 -34.75 53.80 -7.80
CA GLU A 78 -33.36 54.22 -7.74
C GLU A 78 -33.04 55.05 -6.48
N SER A 79 -31.87 54.79 -5.88
CA SER A 79 -31.37 55.63 -4.79
C SER A 79 -29.84 55.67 -4.68
N GLN A 80 -29.25 56.83 -4.36
CA GLN A 80 -27.80 56.88 -4.07
C GLN A 80 -27.50 56.36 -2.67
N ASN A 81 -28.15 56.92 -1.63
CA ASN A 81 -27.91 56.55 -0.23
C ASN A 81 -29.23 56.23 0.47
N LEU A 82 -29.41 54.96 0.83
CA LEU A 82 -30.61 54.45 1.47
C LEU A 82 -30.30 53.86 2.84
N ARG A 83 -31.01 54.34 3.86
CA ARG A 83 -31.00 53.77 5.21
C ARG A 83 -32.41 53.44 5.66
N ILE A 84 -32.63 52.19 6.05
CA ILE A 84 -33.90 51.67 6.53
C ILE A 84 -33.63 50.99 7.87
N SER A 85 -34.35 51.41 8.92
CA SER A 85 -34.23 50.70 10.20
C SER A 85 -35.02 49.39 10.13
N GLU A 86 -36.30 49.44 9.80
CA GLU A 86 -37.16 48.26 9.80
C GLU A 86 -38.11 48.24 8.58
N SER A 87 -38.27 47.06 7.98
CA SER A 87 -39.29 46.87 6.95
C SER A 87 -39.82 45.43 6.86
N GLN A 88 -41.11 45.27 6.59
CA GLN A 88 -41.64 43.92 6.31
C GLN A 88 -41.30 43.47 4.89
N ASN A 89 -41.68 44.25 3.87
CA ASN A 89 -41.49 43.92 2.46
C ASN A 89 -40.77 45.05 1.71
N LEU A 90 -39.53 44.78 1.29
CA LEU A 90 -38.67 45.74 0.63
C LEU A 90 -38.29 45.27 -0.78
N ARG A 91 -38.55 46.12 -1.77
CA ARG A 91 -38.09 45.93 -3.15
C ARG A 91 -37.31 47.15 -3.63
N ILE A 92 -36.06 46.94 -4.00
CA ILE A 92 -35.15 47.97 -4.50
C ILE A 92 -34.66 47.51 -5.86
N SER A 93 -34.79 48.36 -6.88
CA SER A 93 -34.25 48.04 -8.21
C SER A 93 -32.77 48.35 -8.22
N GLU A 94 -32.38 49.59 -7.92
CA GLU A 94 -30.98 50.03 -7.94
C GLU A 94 -30.62 50.87 -6.72
N SER A 95 -29.43 50.64 -6.15
CA SER A 95 -28.88 51.54 -5.13
C SER A 95 -27.35 51.57 -5.07
N GLN A 96 -26.74 52.74 -4.86
CA GLN A 96 -25.29 52.78 -4.64
C GLN A 96 -24.92 52.28 -3.24
N ASN A 97 -25.53 52.86 -2.19
CA ASN A 97 -25.25 52.51 -0.80
C ASN A 97 -26.54 52.21 -0.04
N LEU A 98 -26.72 50.95 0.34
CA LEU A 98 -27.90 50.48 1.06
C LEU A 98 -27.52 49.90 2.43
N ARG A 99 -28.16 50.43 3.48
CA ARG A 99 -28.08 49.91 4.85
C ARG A 99 -29.47 49.59 5.38
N ILE A 100 -29.66 48.35 5.80
CA ILE A 100 -30.90 47.85 6.39
C ILE A 100 -30.55 47.23 7.74
N SER A 101 -31.21 47.66 8.82
CA SER A 101 -31.03 46.99 10.11
C SER A 101 -31.82 45.68 10.11
N GLU A 102 -33.12 45.73 9.83
CA GLU A 102 -33.99 44.55 9.90
C GLU A 102 -34.97 44.49 8.71
N SER A 103 -35.17 43.28 8.17
CA SER A 103 -36.23 43.04 7.19
C SER A 103 -36.77 41.62 7.16
N GLN A 104 -38.09 41.45 7.05
CA GLN A 104 -38.66 40.11 6.86
C GLN A 104 -38.44 39.59 5.43
N SER A 105 -38.71 40.41 4.41
CA SER A 105 -38.49 40.07 3.01
C SER A 105 -37.83 41.21 2.26
N LEU A 106 -36.61 40.95 1.76
CA LEU A 106 -35.84 41.89 0.97
C LEU A 106 -35.55 41.33 -0.43
N ARG A 107 -35.87 42.14 -1.45
CA ARG A 107 -35.41 41.92 -2.82
C ARG A 107 -34.64 43.13 -3.33
N VAL A 108 -33.38 42.92 -3.68
CA VAL A 108 -32.52 43.91 -4.33
C VAL A 108 -32.14 43.39 -5.71
N SER A 109 -32.32 44.20 -6.75
CA SER A 109 -31.87 43.80 -8.09
C SER A 109 -30.39 44.11 -8.23
N GLU A 110 -30.00 45.36 -8.00
CA GLU A 110 -28.60 45.80 -8.11
C GLU A 110 -28.21 46.72 -6.94
N SER A 111 -26.99 46.52 -6.43
CA SER A 111 -26.39 47.48 -5.51
C SER A 111 -24.86 47.49 -5.54
N GLN A 112 -24.21 48.64 -5.32
CA GLN A 112 -22.75 48.64 -5.18
C GLN A 112 -22.32 48.18 -3.78
N ASN A 113 -22.91 48.76 -2.73
CA ASN A 113 -22.59 48.45 -1.34
C ASN A 113 -23.85 48.15 -0.53
N LEU A 114 -23.99 46.90 -0.08
CA LEU A 114 -25.12 46.45 0.71
C LEU A 114 -24.67 45.96 2.09
N ARG A 115 -25.28 46.51 3.14
CA ARG A 115 -25.12 46.04 4.52
C ARG A 115 -26.47 45.74 5.13
N ILE A 116 -26.61 44.53 5.64
CA ILE A 116 -27.83 44.05 6.28
C ILE A 116 -27.44 43.44 7.61
N SER A 117 -28.05 43.90 8.71
CA SER A 117 -27.82 43.27 10.01
C SER A 117 -28.60 41.96 10.09
N GLU A 118 -29.92 42.01 9.87
CA GLU A 118 -30.77 40.83 10.02
C GLU A 118 -31.84 40.75 8.92
N SER A 119 -32.07 39.54 8.40
CA SER A 119 -33.19 39.29 7.51
C SER A 119 -33.67 37.84 7.50
N GLN A 120 -34.98 37.63 7.45
CA GLN A 120 -35.52 36.27 7.29
C GLN A 120 -35.36 35.75 5.86
N ASN A 121 -35.80 36.53 4.86
CA ASN A 121 -35.81 36.11 3.45
C ASN A 121 -35.18 37.17 2.54
N LEU A 122 -34.07 36.80 1.93
CA LEU A 122 -33.22 37.77 1.26
C LEU A 122 -32.84 37.26 -0.13
N ARG A 123 -33.18 38.06 -1.15
CA ARG A 123 -32.86 37.77 -2.56
C ARG A 123 -32.16 38.96 -3.19
N ILE A 124 -30.89 38.77 -3.54
CA ILE A 124 -30.07 39.77 -4.21
C ILE A 124 -29.68 39.21 -5.57
N SER A 125 -29.86 39.99 -6.63
CA SER A 125 -29.46 39.55 -7.97
C SER A 125 -27.99 39.88 -8.21
N GLU A 126 -27.59 41.13 -7.99
CA GLU A 126 -26.23 41.63 -8.24
C GLU A 126 -25.75 42.55 -7.11
N SER A 127 -24.49 42.39 -6.69
CA SER A 127 -23.89 43.24 -5.67
C SER A 127 -22.37 43.13 -5.65
N GLN A 128 -21.69 44.27 -5.81
CA GLN A 128 -20.23 44.31 -5.73
C GLN A 128 -19.69 44.01 -4.32
N ASN A 129 -20.33 44.57 -3.27
CA ASN A 129 -19.92 44.40 -1.89
C ASN A 129 -21.12 44.14 -0.97
N LEU A 130 -21.37 42.88 -0.65
CA LEU A 130 -22.39 42.51 0.32
C LEU A 130 -21.80 42.08 1.67
N ARG A 131 -22.37 42.64 2.76
CA ARG A 131 -22.17 42.16 4.13
C ARG A 131 -23.51 41.85 4.78
N ILE A 132 -23.65 40.63 5.28
CA ILE A 132 -24.81 40.17 6.05
C ILE A 132 -24.32 39.63 7.38
N SER A 133 -24.89 40.12 8.49
CA SER A 133 -24.59 39.52 9.80
C SER A 133 -25.39 38.23 9.96
N GLU A 134 -26.71 38.27 9.85
CA GLU A 134 -27.57 37.11 10.07
C GLU A 134 -28.66 36.99 9.01
N SER A 135 -28.90 35.76 8.55
CA SER A 135 -30.06 35.48 7.70
C SER A 135 -30.59 34.04 7.80
N GLN A 136 -31.90 33.85 7.70
CA GLN A 136 -32.47 32.50 7.63
C GLN A 136 -32.35 31.91 6.22
N ASN A 137 -32.87 32.62 5.21
CA ASN A 137 -32.87 32.16 3.81
C ASN A 137 -32.27 33.21 2.90
N LEU A 138 -31.16 32.85 2.24
CA LEU A 138 -30.38 33.77 1.44
C LEU A 138 -30.13 33.21 0.03
N ARG A 139 -30.48 34.00 -1.00
CA ARG A 139 -30.22 33.71 -2.41
C ARG A 139 -29.50 34.87 -3.07
N ILE A 140 -28.29 34.63 -3.56
CA ILE A 140 -27.40 35.67 -4.08
C ILE A 140 -26.62 35.16 -5.30
N SER A 141 -26.02 36.09 -6.06
CA SER A 141 -25.19 35.79 -7.24
C SER A 141 -23.80 36.46 -7.31
N GLU A 142 -23.19 37.03 -6.23
CA GLU A 142 -21.86 37.70 -6.31
C GLU A 142 -21.04 37.78 -4.98
N ASN A 143 -20.03 38.68 -4.85
CA ASN A 143 -19.01 38.83 -3.78
C ASN A 143 -19.55 39.12 -2.36
N LEU A 144 -19.11 38.33 -1.36
CA LEU A 144 -19.83 38.24 -0.08
C LEU A 144 -18.96 38.06 1.17
N ARG A 145 -19.45 38.68 2.26
CA ARG A 145 -19.16 38.25 3.63
C ARG A 145 -20.45 38.01 4.39
N ILE A 146 -20.61 36.80 4.92
CA ILE A 146 -21.77 36.36 5.69
C ILE A 146 -21.24 35.84 7.02
N SER A 147 -21.74 36.38 8.14
CA SER A 147 -21.36 35.84 9.45
C SER A 147 -22.15 34.55 9.70
N GLU A 148 -23.48 34.59 9.64
CA GLU A 148 -24.32 33.43 9.94
C GLU A 148 -25.47 33.28 8.94
N SER A 149 -25.73 32.03 8.52
CA SER A 149 -26.92 31.71 7.73
C SER A 149 -27.43 30.28 7.91
N GLN A 150 -28.75 30.10 8.01
CA GLN A 150 -29.32 28.75 8.05
C GLN A 150 -29.30 28.10 6.66
N ASN A 151 -29.85 28.77 5.64
CA ASN A 151 -29.93 28.25 4.28
C ASN A 151 -29.39 29.26 3.27
N LEU A 152 -28.24 28.94 2.68
CA LEU A 152 -27.58 29.78 1.71
C LEU A 152 -27.52 29.09 0.35
N ARG A 153 -28.00 29.77 -0.69
CA ARG A 153 -27.87 29.35 -2.09
C ARG A 153 -27.19 30.44 -2.89
N ILE A 154 -26.08 30.08 -3.52
CA ILE A 154 -25.30 30.97 -4.37
C ILE A 154 -25.19 30.32 -5.74
N SER A 155 -25.57 31.08 -6.77
CA SER A 155 -25.43 30.62 -8.16
C SER A 155 -23.97 30.72 -8.59
N GLU A 156 -23.41 31.93 -8.51
CA GLU A 156 -22.05 32.25 -8.92
C GLU A 156 -21.46 33.25 -7.93
N SER A 157 -20.13 33.26 -7.79
CA SER A 157 -19.43 34.27 -7.00
C SER A 157 -17.92 34.25 -7.25
N GLN A 158 -17.25 35.40 -7.08
CA GLN A 158 -15.78 35.44 -7.15
C GLN A 158 -15.14 35.19 -5.79
N ASN A 159 -15.57 35.89 -4.73
CA ASN A 159 -15.00 35.78 -3.39
C ASN A 159 -16.06 35.67 -2.32
N LEU A 160 -16.05 34.55 -1.60
CA LEU A 160 -16.96 34.25 -0.51
C LEU A 160 -16.21 34.02 0.80
N ARG A 161 -16.71 34.65 1.87
CA ARG A 161 -16.33 34.31 3.24
C ARG A 161 -17.60 34.07 4.05
N ILE A 162 -17.72 32.87 4.60
CA ILE A 162 -18.84 32.45 5.44
C ILE A 162 -18.23 32.02 6.78
N SER A 163 -18.66 32.61 7.89
CA SER A 163 -18.21 32.13 9.20
C SER A 163 -18.96 30.86 9.56
N GLU A 164 -20.29 30.89 9.52
CA GLU A 164 -21.12 29.74 9.88
C GLU A 164 -22.31 29.55 8.92
N SER A 165 -22.56 28.29 8.54
CA SER A 165 -23.80 27.94 7.86
C SER A 165 -24.25 26.50 8.10
N GLN A 166 -25.56 26.31 8.28
CA GLN A 166 -26.14 24.97 8.40
C GLN A 166 -26.24 24.27 7.04
N ASN A 167 -26.83 24.93 6.03
CA ASN A 167 -27.02 24.36 4.70
C ASN A 167 -26.51 25.31 3.61
N LEU A 168 -25.43 24.92 2.94
CA LEU A 168 -24.86 25.67 1.83
C LEU A 168 -24.99 24.91 0.51
N ARG A 169 -25.47 25.62 -0.51
CA ARG A 169 -25.40 25.18 -1.91
C ARG A 169 -24.75 26.25 -2.77
N ILE A 170 -23.67 25.90 -3.43
CA ILE A 170 -22.95 26.76 -4.36
C ILE A 170 -22.84 26.03 -5.69
N SER A 171 -23.24 26.69 -6.78
CA SER A 171 -23.03 26.13 -8.11
C SER A 171 -21.59 26.39 -8.53
N GLU A 172 -21.17 27.66 -8.56
CA GLU A 172 -19.82 28.05 -8.96
C GLU A 172 -19.22 29.12 -8.03
N SER A 173 -17.93 28.98 -7.71
CA SER A 173 -17.18 30.02 -6.98
C SER A 173 -15.68 30.00 -7.28
N GLN A 174 -15.04 31.14 -7.49
CA GLN A 174 -13.58 31.17 -7.62
C GLN A 174 -12.87 30.92 -6.28
N ASN A 175 -13.15 31.75 -5.25
CA ASN A 175 -12.50 31.67 -3.95
C ASN A 175 -13.51 31.61 -2.82
N LEU A 176 -13.49 30.52 -2.05
CA LEU A 176 -14.41 30.30 -0.94
C LEU A 176 -13.64 29.95 0.34
N ARG A 177 -14.00 30.65 1.43
CA ARG A 177 -13.55 30.33 2.78
C ARG A 177 -14.75 30.13 3.69
N ILE A 178 -14.78 28.99 4.37
CA ILE A 178 -15.81 28.63 5.33
C ILE A 178 -15.12 28.26 6.64
N SER A 179 -15.55 28.83 7.77
CA SER A 179 -15.04 28.40 9.07
C SER A 179 -15.77 27.15 9.53
N GLU A 180 -17.10 27.22 9.71
CA GLU A 180 -17.91 26.13 10.25
C GLU A 180 -19.19 25.91 9.44
N SER A 181 -19.61 24.65 9.39
CA SER A 181 -20.39 24.15 8.27
C SER A 181 -21.03 22.78 8.56
N GLN A 182 -22.36 22.64 8.55
CA GLN A 182 -23.00 21.32 8.67
C GLN A 182 -23.13 20.57 7.32
N ASN A 183 -23.92 21.07 6.37
CA ASN A 183 -24.24 20.34 5.12
C ASN A 183 -23.97 21.16 3.85
N PHE A 184 -23.04 20.67 3.04
CA PHE A 184 -22.49 21.42 1.91
C PHE A 184 -22.58 20.65 0.62
N ARG A 185 -23.07 21.33 -0.43
CA ARG A 185 -22.97 20.88 -1.81
C ARG A 185 -22.38 22.00 -2.65
N ILE A 186 -21.21 21.75 -3.20
CA ILE A 186 -20.50 22.69 -4.05
C ILE A 186 -20.24 21.97 -5.37
N SER A 187 -20.65 22.56 -6.49
CA SER A 187 -20.43 21.91 -7.79
C SER A 187 -19.02 22.19 -8.28
N GLU A 188 -18.65 23.46 -8.44
CA GLU A 188 -17.36 23.87 -9.01
C GLU A 188 -16.68 24.98 -8.21
N PHE A 189 -15.37 24.88 -8.02
CA PHE A 189 -14.55 25.98 -7.52
C PHE A 189 -13.06 25.90 -7.87
N GLN A 190 -12.39 27.05 -7.86
CA GLN A 190 -10.93 27.10 -8.01
C GLN A 190 -10.20 26.89 -6.67
N ASN A 191 -10.55 27.65 -5.63
CA ASN A 191 -9.89 27.58 -4.32
C ASN A 191 -10.90 27.53 -3.18
N LEU A 192 -10.88 26.45 -2.41
CA LEU A 192 -11.72 26.27 -1.22
C LEU A 192 -10.86 26.00 0.01
N ARG A 193 -11.17 26.72 1.09
CA ARG A 193 -10.68 26.42 2.44
C ARG A 193 -11.86 26.25 3.39
N ILE A 194 -11.88 25.12 4.07
CA ILE A 194 -12.86 24.79 5.11
C ILE A 194 -12.09 24.46 6.38
N SER A 195 -12.44 25.09 7.50
CA SER A 195 -11.87 24.68 8.78
C SER A 195 -12.58 23.41 9.27
N GLU A 196 -13.90 23.44 9.42
CA GLU A 196 -14.67 22.32 9.93
C GLU A 196 -15.92 22.05 9.10
N SER A 197 -16.23 20.77 8.87
CA SER A 197 -17.48 20.37 8.21
C SER A 197 -18.03 19.02 8.65
N GLN A 198 -19.34 18.88 8.80
CA GLN A 198 -19.95 17.56 9.05
C GLN A 198 -20.12 16.76 7.74
N ASN A 199 -20.83 17.30 6.76
CA ASN A 199 -21.12 16.62 5.50
C ASN A 199 -20.79 17.53 4.31
N LEU A 200 -19.80 17.15 3.52
CA LEU A 200 -19.37 17.90 2.35
C LEU A 200 -19.42 17.04 1.09
N ARG A 201 -20.07 17.57 0.05
CA ARG A 201 -20.09 17.00 -1.29
C ARG A 201 -19.56 18.01 -2.29
N ILE A 202 -18.54 17.61 -3.03
CA ILE A 202 -17.89 18.42 -4.06
C ILE A 202 -17.89 17.63 -5.36
N SER A 203 -18.34 18.25 -6.45
CA SER A 203 -18.22 17.63 -7.77
C SER A 203 -16.80 17.83 -8.32
N GLU A 204 -16.38 19.07 -8.55
CA GLU A 204 -15.11 19.37 -9.19
C GLU A 204 -14.38 20.52 -8.48
N SER A 205 -13.04 20.43 -8.43
CA SER A 205 -12.22 21.50 -7.87
C SER A 205 -10.75 21.52 -8.31
N GLN A 206 -10.14 22.71 -8.30
CA GLN A 206 -8.69 22.80 -8.48
C GLN A 206 -7.93 22.60 -7.15
N ASN A 207 -8.15 23.47 -6.17
CA ASN A 207 -7.42 23.46 -4.90
C ASN A 207 -8.37 23.44 -3.70
N LEU A 208 -8.27 22.38 -2.90
CA LEU A 208 -9.08 22.19 -1.70
C LEU A 208 -8.20 21.96 -0.47
N ARG A 209 -8.50 22.69 0.60
CA ARG A 209 -7.92 22.47 1.93
C ARG A 209 -9.02 22.33 2.96
N ILE A 210 -8.99 21.25 3.71
CA ILE A 210 -9.93 20.95 4.79
C ILE A 210 -9.10 20.64 6.03
N SER A 211 -9.37 21.31 7.14
CA SER A 211 -8.73 20.93 8.41
C SER A 211 -9.43 19.70 8.98
N GLU A 212 -10.74 19.75 9.17
CA GLU A 212 -11.50 18.65 9.77
C GLU A 212 -12.81 18.38 9.02
N SER A 213 -13.14 17.10 8.84
CA SER A 213 -14.45 16.70 8.31
C SER A 213 -14.94 15.34 8.79
N GLN A 214 -16.24 15.19 9.04
CA GLN A 214 -16.80 13.87 9.34
C GLN A 214 -17.01 13.05 8.06
N ASN A 215 -17.80 13.55 7.11
CA ASN A 215 -18.13 12.85 5.87
C ASN A 215 -17.83 13.71 4.65
N LEU A 216 -16.92 13.23 3.81
CA LEU A 216 -16.49 13.92 2.62
C LEU A 216 -16.64 13.03 1.39
N ARG A 217 -17.32 13.56 0.37
CA ARG A 217 -17.39 12.95 -0.97
C ARG A 217 -16.93 13.96 -2.00
N ILE A 218 -15.90 13.60 -2.76
CA ILE A 218 -15.36 14.43 -3.82
C ILE A 218 -15.29 13.59 -5.08
N SER A 219 -15.78 14.13 -6.20
CA SER A 219 -15.68 13.42 -7.48
C SER A 219 -14.30 13.67 -8.08
N GLU A 220 -13.94 14.92 -8.37
CA GLU A 220 -12.70 15.25 -9.07
C GLU A 220 -11.95 16.42 -8.41
N PHE A 221 -10.62 16.31 -8.33
CA PHE A 221 -9.78 17.45 -7.98
C PHE A 221 -8.33 17.38 -8.46
N GLN A 222 -7.68 18.54 -8.57
CA GLN A 222 -6.23 18.61 -8.85
C GLN A 222 -5.38 18.50 -7.57
N ASN A 223 -5.62 19.35 -6.56
CA ASN A 223 -4.85 19.36 -5.31
C ASN A 223 -5.74 19.38 -4.08
N LEU A 224 -5.63 18.34 -3.25
CA LEU A 224 -6.35 18.23 -1.99
C LEU A 224 -5.40 18.03 -0.82
N ARG A 225 -5.63 18.81 0.24
CA ARG A 225 -5.04 18.58 1.55
C ARG A 225 -6.12 18.45 2.60
N ILE A 226 -6.07 17.37 3.35
CA ILE A 226 -6.96 17.10 4.48
C ILE A 226 -6.08 16.82 5.69
N SER A 227 -6.31 17.52 6.80
CA SER A 227 -5.65 17.17 8.05
C SER A 227 -6.33 15.96 8.66
N GLU A 228 -7.65 16.01 8.90
CA GLU A 228 -8.39 14.93 9.54
C GLU A 228 -9.72 14.64 8.86
N SER A 229 -10.06 13.35 8.73
CA SER A 229 -11.39 12.93 8.28
C SER A 229 -11.86 11.59 8.85
N GLN A 230 -13.13 11.49 9.21
CA GLN A 230 -13.68 10.18 9.63
C GLN A 230 -13.99 9.29 8.41
N SER A 231 -14.66 9.82 7.40
CA SER A 231 -15.06 9.08 6.20
C SER A 231 -14.87 9.88 4.93
N LEU A 232 -13.98 9.40 4.07
CA LEU A 232 -13.62 10.05 2.81
C LEU A 232 -13.82 9.12 1.63
N ARG A 233 -14.54 9.61 0.61
CA ARG A 233 -14.65 8.98 -0.70
C ARG A 233 -14.22 9.94 -1.79
N ILE A 234 -13.28 9.49 -2.62
CA ILE A 234 -12.74 10.23 -3.74
C ILE A 234 -12.86 9.36 -4.99
N SER A 235 -13.41 9.91 -6.07
CA SER A 235 -13.41 9.22 -7.36
C SER A 235 -12.05 9.39 -8.04
N GLU A 236 -11.64 10.62 -8.34
CA GLU A 236 -10.41 10.90 -9.08
C GLU A 236 -9.60 12.04 -8.44
N SER A 237 -8.27 11.94 -8.53
CA SER A 237 -7.36 12.94 -7.97
C SER A 237 -6.00 12.99 -8.65
N GLN A 238 -5.44 14.19 -8.83
CA GLN A 238 -4.04 14.32 -9.23
C GLN A 238 -3.09 14.25 -8.02
N ASN A 239 -3.23 15.18 -7.06
CA ASN A 239 -2.37 15.26 -5.88
C ASN A 239 -3.19 15.29 -4.59
N LEU A 240 -3.08 14.22 -3.80
CA LEU A 240 -3.78 14.08 -2.53
C LEU A 240 -2.80 13.92 -1.37
N ARG A 241 -3.00 14.74 -0.33
CA ARG A 241 -2.32 14.59 0.96
C ARG A 241 -3.34 14.51 2.09
N ILE A 242 -3.26 13.45 2.88
CA ILE A 242 -4.11 13.22 4.04
C ILE A 242 -3.18 12.96 5.23
N SER A 243 -3.35 13.71 6.31
CA SER A 243 -2.61 13.40 7.54
C SER A 243 -3.26 12.21 8.25
N GLU A 244 -4.55 12.30 8.56
CA GLU A 244 -5.25 11.24 9.30
C GLU A 244 -6.62 10.93 8.68
N SER A 245 -6.96 9.64 8.62
CA SER A 245 -8.32 9.22 8.25
C SER A 245 -8.75 7.88 8.86
N GLN A 246 -10.00 7.76 9.30
CA GLN A 246 -10.51 6.46 9.75
C GLN A 246 -10.90 5.57 8.57
N ASN A 247 -11.72 6.06 7.63
CA ASN A 247 -12.19 5.29 6.48
C ASN A 247 -11.97 6.06 5.18
N LEU A 248 -11.10 5.52 4.33
CA LEU A 248 -10.73 6.15 3.06
C LEU A 248 -10.95 5.21 1.88
N ARG A 249 -11.69 5.69 0.89
CA ARG A 249 -11.89 5.02 -0.40
C ARG A 249 -11.51 5.95 -1.54
N ILE A 250 -10.59 5.50 -2.37
CA ILE A 250 -10.10 6.25 -3.54
C ILE A 250 -10.24 5.32 -4.75
N SER A 251 -10.86 5.81 -5.81
CA SER A 251 -10.96 5.03 -7.05
C SER A 251 -9.67 5.20 -7.84
N GLU A 252 -9.28 6.44 -8.16
CA GLU A 252 -8.07 6.73 -8.95
C GLU A 252 -7.26 7.90 -8.36
N SER A 253 -5.93 7.77 -8.40
CA SER A 253 -5.02 8.85 -8.02
C SER A 253 -3.67 8.83 -8.72
N GLN A 254 -3.18 9.98 -9.18
CA GLN A 254 -1.80 10.05 -9.72
C GLN A 254 -0.75 10.06 -8.60
N SER A 255 -0.94 10.88 -7.57
CA SER A 255 0.00 11.04 -6.46
C SER A 255 -0.72 11.16 -5.12
N LEU A 256 -0.51 10.16 -4.26
CA LEU A 256 -1.17 10.04 -2.97
C LEU A 256 -0.16 9.89 -1.84
N ARG A 257 -0.31 10.73 -0.82
CA ARG A 257 0.42 10.64 0.45
C ARG A 257 -0.54 10.59 1.62
N ILE A 258 -0.40 9.56 2.43
CA ILE A 258 -1.23 9.35 3.62
C ILE A 258 -0.27 9.12 4.79
N SER A 259 -0.39 9.90 5.87
CA SER A 259 0.41 9.64 7.07
C SER A 259 -0.21 8.48 7.85
N GLU A 260 -1.50 8.57 8.20
CA GLU A 260 -2.15 7.54 9.01
C GLU A 260 -3.56 7.20 8.48
N SER A 261 -3.89 5.91 8.47
CA SER A 261 -5.26 5.47 8.19
C SER A 261 -5.66 4.16 8.88
N GLN A 262 -6.90 4.06 9.37
CA GLN A 262 -7.39 2.78 9.90
C GLN A 262 -7.81 1.83 8.76
N ASN A 263 -8.67 2.28 7.85
CA ASN A 263 -9.17 1.47 6.74
C ASN A 263 -9.01 2.21 5.41
N LEU A 264 -8.12 1.69 4.56
CA LEU A 264 -7.80 2.28 3.26
C LEU A 264 -8.08 1.30 2.13
N ARG A 265 -8.88 1.76 1.16
CA ARG A 265 -9.12 1.05 -0.11
C ARG A 265 -8.80 1.95 -1.28
N ILE A 266 -7.91 1.49 -2.14
CA ILE A 266 -7.48 2.19 -3.34
C ILE A 266 -7.67 1.24 -4.52
N SER A 267 -8.36 1.69 -5.58
CA SER A 267 -8.50 0.87 -6.78
C SER A 267 -7.26 1.01 -7.63
N GLU A 268 -6.88 2.24 -8.01
CA GLU A 268 -5.72 2.51 -8.84
C GLU A 268 -4.89 3.70 -8.31
N SER A 269 -3.56 3.56 -8.36
CA SER A 269 -2.65 4.67 -8.10
C SER A 269 -1.32 4.59 -8.85
N GLN A 270 -0.86 5.71 -9.43
CA GLN A 270 0.50 5.75 -9.98
C GLN A 270 1.58 5.84 -8.89
N ASN A 271 1.49 6.81 -7.97
CA ASN A 271 2.46 7.00 -6.90
C ASN A 271 1.80 7.07 -5.53
N LEU A 272 2.06 6.07 -4.70
CA LEU A 272 1.45 5.93 -3.38
C LEU A 272 2.52 5.86 -2.28
N ARG A 273 2.38 6.72 -1.27
CA ARG A 273 3.16 6.68 -0.04
C ARG A 273 2.24 6.66 1.16
N ILE A 274 2.39 5.64 2.00
CA ILE A 274 1.62 5.44 3.22
C ILE A 274 2.63 5.25 4.35
N SER A 275 2.55 6.08 5.40
CA SER A 275 3.41 5.87 6.57
C SER A 275 2.83 4.75 7.43
N GLU A 276 1.57 4.84 7.85
CA GLU A 276 0.95 3.86 8.73
C GLU A 276 -0.46 3.50 8.28
N SER A 277 -0.80 2.21 8.35
CA SER A 277 -2.18 1.75 8.16
C SER A 277 -2.54 0.47 8.90
N GLN A 278 -3.75 0.39 9.46
CA GLN A 278 -4.21 -0.89 10.03
C GLN A 278 -4.65 -1.87 8.95
N ASN A 279 -5.56 -1.45 8.06
CA ASN A 279 -6.08 -2.28 6.97
C ASN A 279 -5.98 -1.58 5.63
N LEU A 280 -5.09 -2.09 4.77
CA LEU A 280 -4.82 -1.54 3.45
C LEU A 280 -5.17 -2.55 2.35
N ARG A 281 -6.01 -2.13 1.40
CA ARG A 281 -6.32 -2.89 0.19
C ARG A 281 -6.06 -2.03 -1.04
N ILE A 282 -5.23 -2.53 -1.94
CA ILE A 282 -4.85 -1.87 -3.18
C ILE A 282 -5.10 -2.85 -4.32
N SER A 283 -5.84 -2.43 -5.35
CA SER A 283 -6.04 -3.28 -6.52
C SER A 283 -4.82 -3.16 -7.43
N GLU A 284 -4.48 -1.95 -7.86
CA GLU A 284 -3.35 -1.71 -8.76
C GLU A 284 -2.50 -0.52 -8.29
N SER A 285 -1.18 -0.63 -8.42
CA SER A 285 -0.28 0.51 -8.23
C SER A 285 1.04 0.43 -8.99
N GLN A 286 1.48 1.52 -9.61
CA GLN A 286 2.81 1.54 -10.26
C GLN A 286 3.94 1.63 -9.23
N ASN A 287 3.90 2.60 -8.33
CA ASN A 287 4.93 2.81 -7.30
C ASN A 287 4.29 2.93 -5.92
N LEU A 288 4.49 1.91 -5.08
CA LEU A 288 3.95 1.86 -3.73
C LEU A 288 5.06 1.79 -2.69
N ARG A 289 4.98 2.69 -1.71
CA ARG A 289 5.80 2.67 -0.49
C ARG A 289 4.90 2.64 0.74
N VAL A 290 5.08 1.63 1.58
CA VAL A 290 4.41 1.50 2.87
C VAL A 290 5.48 1.39 3.95
N SER A 291 5.46 2.26 4.95
CA SER A 291 6.38 2.11 6.08
C SER A 291 5.87 1.02 7.02
N GLU A 292 4.64 1.13 7.50
CA GLU A 292 4.06 0.17 8.44
C GLU A 292 2.63 -0.21 8.08
N SER A 293 2.30 -1.50 8.21
CA SER A 293 0.91 -1.94 8.11
C SER A 293 0.60 -3.21 8.90
N GLN A 294 -0.59 -3.29 9.51
CA GLN A 294 -1.02 -4.55 10.14
C GLN A 294 -1.51 -5.57 9.10
N ASN A 295 -2.42 -5.16 8.21
CA ASN A 295 -2.96 -6.02 7.16
C ASN A 295 -2.88 -5.34 5.79
N LEU A 296 -2.05 -5.88 4.91
CA LEU A 296 -1.86 -5.36 3.56
C LEU A 296 -2.24 -6.40 2.51
N ARG A 297 -3.15 -6.03 1.61
CA ARG A 297 -3.51 -6.81 0.43
C ARG A 297 -3.31 -5.99 -0.84
N ILE A 298 -2.53 -6.54 -1.76
CA ILE A 298 -2.21 -5.92 -3.04
C ILE A 298 -2.52 -6.94 -4.13
N SER A 299 -3.29 -6.54 -5.14
CA SER A 299 -3.54 -7.42 -6.29
C SER A 299 -2.37 -7.32 -7.26
N GLU A 300 -2.05 -6.11 -7.72
CA GLU A 300 -0.96 -5.88 -8.68
C GLU A 300 -0.10 -4.67 -8.31
N SER A 301 1.22 -4.79 -8.48
CA SER A 301 2.12 -3.64 -8.39
C SER A 301 3.40 -3.77 -9.21
N GLN A 302 3.84 -2.70 -9.87
CA GLN A 302 5.14 -2.71 -10.56
C GLN A 302 6.31 -2.58 -9.58
N ASN A 303 6.32 -1.57 -8.72
CA ASN A 303 7.40 -1.32 -7.76
C ASN A 303 6.86 -1.14 -6.34
N LEU A 304 7.17 -2.11 -5.49
CA LEU A 304 6.68 -2.16 -4.12
C LEU A 304 7.83 -2.17 -3.12
N ARG A 305 7.76 -1.25 -2.15
CA ARG A 305 8.65 -1.22 -0.98
C ARG A 305 7.83 -1.18 0.29
N ILE A 306 8.08 -2.15 1.17
CA ILE A 306 7.42 -2.28 2.46
C ILE A 306 8.51 -2.37 3.52
N SER A 307 8.47 -1.50 4.52
CA SER A 307 9.41 -1.61 5.64
C SER A 307 8.93 -2.69 6.60
N GLU A 308 7.71 -2.58 7.11
CA GLU A 308 7.17 -3.51 8.11
C GLU A 308 5.72 -3.90 7.81
N SER A 309 5.40 -5.18 8.02
CA SER A 309 4.02 -5.66 7.98
C SER A 309 3.76 -6.89 8.84
N GLN A 310 2.64 -6.94 9.55
CA GLN A 310 2.21 -8.19 10.20
C GLN A 310 1.67 -9.22 9.20
N ASN A 311 0.69 -8.86 8.37
CA ASN A 311 0.09 -9.77 7.39
C ASN A 311 0.07 -9.16 5.99
N LEU A 312 0.86 -9.73 5.08
CA LEU A 312 0.99 -9.28 3.71
C LEU A 312 0.55 -10.35 2.72
N ARG A 313 -0.34 -9.96 1.81
CA ARG A 313 -0.75 -10.77 0.65
C ARG A 313 -0.58 -9.99 -0.63
N ILE A 314 0.18 -10.55 -1.56
CA ILE A 314 0.46 -9.95 -2.87
C ILE A 314 0.10 -11.00 -3.92
N SER A 315 -0.72 -10.62 -4.90
CA SER A 315 -1.03 -11.54 -6.00
C SER A 315 0.10 -11.47 -7.03
N GLU A 316 0.39 -10.28 -7.57
CA GLU A 316 1.43 -10.09 -8.58
C GLU A 316 2.30 -8.87 -8.28
N SER A 317 3.62 -8.99 -8.52
CA SER A 317 4.51 -7.83 -8.50
C SER A 317 5.75 -7.97 -9.39
N GLN A 318 6.19 -6.89 -10.03
CA GLN A 318 7.45 -6.94 -10.80
C GLN A 318 8.67 -6.80 -9.88
N ASN A 319 8.74 -5.74 -9.06
CA ASN A 319 9.85 -5.49 -8.15
C ASN A 319 9.34 -5.29 -6.73
N LEU A 320 9.69 -6.22 -5.84
CA LEU A 320 9.25 -6.22 -4.45
C LEU A 320 10.45 -6.22 -3.49
N ARG A 321 10.45 -5.25 -2.58
CA ARG A 321 11.39 -5.19 -1.45
C ARG A 321 10.62 -5.10 -0.14
N ILE A 322 10.92 -6.04 0.76
CA ILE A 322 10.32 -6.11 2.08
C ILE A 322 11.46 -6.16 3.10
N SER A 323 11.47 -5.26 4.08
CA SER A 323 12.45 -5.35 5.17
C SER A 323 12.00 -6.40 6.18
N GLU A 324 10.80 -6.29 6.73
CA GLU A 324 10.30 -7.20 7.76
C GLU A 324 8.85 -7.61 7.53
N SER A 325 8.53 -8.88 7.78
CA SER A 325 7.14 -9.33 7.82
C SER A 325 6.90 -10.57 8.69
N GLN A 326 5.78 -10.62 9.42
CA GLN A 326 5.43 -11.83 10.18
C GLN A 326 4.85 -12.91 9.27
N ASN A 327 3.80 -12.59 8.50
CA ASN A 327 3.15 -13.53 7.59
C ASN A 327 3.08 -12.95 6.18
N LEU A 328 3.76 -13.60 5.24
CA LEU A 328 3.86 -13.16 3.86
C LEU A 328 3.41 -14.26 2.89
N ARG A 329 2.47 -13.90 2.01
CA ARG A 329 2.02 -14.74 0.90
C ARG A 329 2.14 -13.97 -0.41
N ILE A 330 2.87 -14.55 -1.36
CA ILE A 330 3.09 -13.99 -2.69
C ILE A 330 2.70 -15.06 -3.70
N SER A 331 1.84 -14.71 -4.66
CA SER A 331 1.49 -15.65 -5.73
C SER A 331 2.57 -15.60 -6.81
N GLU A 332 2.85 -14.43 -7.37
CA GLU A 332 3.84 -14.26 -8.42
C GLU A 332 4.73 -13.03 -8.19
N SER A 333 6.03 -13.16 -8.48
CA SER A 333 6.94 -12.01 -8.53
C SER A 333 8.13 -12.17 -9.48
N GLN A 334 8.54 -11.12 -10.19
CA GLN A 334 9.76 -11.19 -11.01
C GLN A 334 11.02 -11.03 -10.15
N ASN A 335 11.11 -9.95 -9.36
CA ASN A 335 12.27 -9.67 -8.51
C ASN A 335 11.84 -9.42 -7.07
N LEU A 336 12.19 -10.34 -6.18
CA LEU A 336 11.82 -10.30 -4.78
C LEU A 336 13.05 -10.27 -3.88
N ARG A 337 13.09 -9.29 -2.97
CA ARG A 337 14.07 -9.19 -1.90
C ARG A 337 13.37 -9.05 -0.56
N ILE A 338 13.72 -9.93 0.37
CA ILE A 338 13.17 -9.96 1.72
C ILE A 338 14.36 -9.99 2.68
N SER A 339 14.41 -9.05 3.64
CA SER A 339 15.44 -9.11 4.68
C SER A 339 15.04 -10.12 5.74
N GLU A 340 13.86 -9.99 6.34
CA GLU A 340 13.42 -10.87 7.42
C GLU A 340 11.94 -11.28 7.27
N SER A 341 11.65 -12.55 7.56
CA SER A 341 10.26 -13.01 7.67
C SER A 341 10.07 -14.21 8.60
N GLN A 342 8.96 -14.25 9.36
CA GLN A 342 8.65 -15.44 10.16
C GLN A 342 8.03 -16.56 9.31
N ASN A 343 6.95 -16.28 8.58
CA ASN A 343 6.26 -17.26 7.74
C ASN A 343 6.09 -16.74 6.32
N LEU A 344 6.77 -17.40 5.38
CA LEU A 344 6.80 -17.01 3.98
C LEU A 344 6.30 -18.14 3.08
N ARG A 345 5.33 -17.80 2.23
CA ARG A 345 4.84 -18.68 1.15
C ARG A 345 4.90 -17.95 -0.18
N ILE A 346 5.59 -18.55 -1.14
CA ILE A 346 5.76 -18.03 -2.49
C ILE A 346 5.34 -19.12 -3.47
N SER A 347 4.43 -18.80 -4.38
CA SER A 347 4.04 -19.76 -5.42
C SER A 347 5.07 -19.74 -6.54
N GLU A 348 5.31 -18.58 -7.15
CA GLU A 348 6.25 -18.44 -8.25
C GLU A 348 7.14 -17.19 -8.08
N SER A 349 8.43 -17.33 -8.44
CA SER A 349 9.33 -16.18 -8.54
C SER A 349 10.48 -16.38 -9.54
N GLN A 350 10.84 -15.35 -10.31
CA GLN A 350 12.03 -15.46 -11.17
C GLN A 350 13.32 -15.28 -10.37
N ASN A 351 13.46 -14.18 -9.63
CA ASN A 351 14.66 -13.89 -8.83
C ASN A 351 14.28 -13.60 -7.38
N LEU A 352 14.66 -14.49 -6.48
CA LEU A 352 14.36 -14.41 -5.06
C LEU A 352 15.63 -14.34 -4.23
N ARG A 353 15.71 -13.33 -3.37
CA ARG A 353 16.74 -13.19 -2.34
C ARG A 353 16.10 -13.01 -0.97
N ILE A 354 16.49 -13.86 -0.03
CA ILE A 354 16.01 -13.84 1.35
C ILE A 354 17.23 -13.83 2.26
N SER A 355 17.33 -12.86 3.18
CA SER A 355 18.41 -12.89 4.17
C SER A 355 18.05 -13.87 5.28
N GLU A 356 16.91 -13.72 5.94
CA GLU A 356 16.51 -14.57 7.06
C GLU A 356 15.04 -14.98 6.98
N SER A 357 14.76 -16.25 7.32
CA SER A 357 13.38 -16.70 7.50
C SER A 357 13.23 -17.87 8.48
N GLN A 358 12.15 -17.88 9.28
CA GLN A 358 11.87 -19.05 10.14
C GLN A 358 11.23 -20.20 9.33
N ASN A 359 10.12 -19.94 8.63
CA ASN A 359 9.41 -20.94 7.85
C ASN A 359 9.19 -20.46 6.42
N LEU A 360 9.84 -21.13 5.48
CA LEU A 360 9.81 -20.79 4.06
C LEU A 360 9.28 -21.94 3.21
N ARG A 361 8.26 -21.65 2.40
CA ARG A 361 7.75 -22.56 1.37
C ARG A 361 7.74 -21.87 0.02
N ILE A 362 8.40 -22.47 -0.95
CA ILE A 362 8.50 -21.99 -2.33
C ILE A 362 8.04 -23.13 -3.24
N SER A 363 7.09 -22.85 -4.12
CA SER A 363 6.66 -23.84 -5.11
C SER A 363 7.63 -23.85 -6.28
N GLU A 364 7.82 -22.71 -6.94
CA GLU A 364 8.71 -22.59 -8.10
C GLU A 364 9.61 -21.35 -8.02
N SER A 365 10.86 -21.49 -8.43
CA SER A 365 11.75 -20.35 -8.64
C SER A 365 12.86 -20.56 -9.67
N GLN A 366 13.19 -19.55 -10.48
CA GLN A 366 14.35 -19.68 -11.37
C GLN A 366 15.67 -19.51 -10.60
N ASN A 367 15.82 -18.40 -9.86
CA ASN A 367 17.03 -18.10 -9.11
C ASN A 367 16.70 -17.78 -7.65
N LEU A 368 17.10 -18.66 -6.75
CA LEU A 368 16.84 -18.55 -5.32
C LEU A 368 18.15 -18.45 -4.54
N ARG A 369 18.28 -17.39 -3.73
CA ARG A 369 19.38 -17.21 -2.77
C ARG A 369 18.82 -16.97 -1.38
N ILE A 370 19.25 -17.77 -0.43
CA ILE A 370 18.83 -17.71 0.97
C ILE A 370 20.10 -17.68 1.83
N SER A 371 20.23 -16.68 2.70
CA SER A 371 21.35 -16.68 3.65
C SER A 371 21.04 -17.63 4.80
N GLU A 372 19.91 -17.46 5.49
CA GLU A 372 19.56 -18.27 6.65
C GLU A 372 18.09 -18.70 6.64
N SER A 373 17.83 -19.95 7.04
CA SER A 373 16.46 -20.41 7.27
C SER A 373 16.34 -21.53 8.30
N GLN A 374 15.34 -21.50 9.18
CA GLN A 374 15.10 -22.64 10.08
C GLN A 374 14.43 -23.81 9.35
N ASN A 375 13.32 -23.56 8.65
CA ASN A 375 12.59 -24.59 7.90
C ASN A 375 12.34 -24.15 6.47
N LEU A 376 13.01 -24.79 5.52
CA LEU A 376 12.91 -24.50 4.10
C LEU A 376 12.32 -25.68 3.32
N ARG A 377 11.28 -25.41 2.55
CA ARG A 377 10.75 -26.33 1.54
C ARG A 377 10.72 -25.66 0.17
N VAL A 378 11.39 -26.27 -0.79
CA VAL A 378 11.39 -25.86 -2.20
C VAL A 378 10.87 -27.04 -3.02
N SER A 379 9.86 -26.81 -3.85
CA SER A 379 9.36 -27.85 -4.75
C SER A 379 10.25 -27.91 -5.99
N GLU A 380 10.40 -26.80 -6.70
CA GLU A 380 11.22 -26.71 -7.91
C GLU A 380 12.11 -25.46 -7.92
N SER A 381 13.35 -25.62 -8.38
CA SER A 381 14.21 -24.47 -8.67
C SER A 381 15.31 -24.71 -9.71
N GLN A 382 15.57 -23.77 -10.61
CA GLN A 382 16.72 -23.91 -11.53
C GLN A 382 18.05 -23.71 -10.80
N ASN A 383 18.19 -22.62 -10.05
CA ASN A 383 19.41 -22.30 -9.31
C ASN A 383 19.10 -21.98 -7.86
N LEU A 384 19.50 -22.86 -6.94
CA LEU A 384 19.31 -22.71 -5.51
C LEU A 384 20.65 -22.59 -4.78
N ARG A 385 20.83 -21.49 -4.05
CA ARG A 385 21.97 -21.26 -3.15
C ARG A 385 21.48 -20.97 -1.75
N ILE A 386 21.97 -21.75 -0.80
CA ILE A 386 21.63 -21.63 0.63
C ILE A 386 22.94 -21.55 1.40
N SER A 387 23.12 -20.53 2.24
CA SER A 387 24.28 -20.50 3.14
C SER A 387 24.01 -21.41 4.34
N GLU A 388 22.92 -21.21 5.06
CA GLU A 388 22.60 -21.98 6.26
C GLU A 388 21.12 -22.40 6.31
N SER A 389 20.86 -23.66 6.70
CA SER A 389 19.50 -24.10 7.03
C SER A 389 19.43 -25.23 8.06
N GLN A 390 18.56 -25.11 9.06
CA GLN A 390 18.37 -26.22 10.01
C GLN A 390 17.65 -27.41 9.35
N ASN A 391 16.51 -27.18 8.70
CA ASN A 391 15.75 -28.23 8.03
C ASN A 391 15.44 -27.85 6.57
N LEU A 392 16.11 -28.50 5.64
CA LEU A 392 15.94 -28.30 4.20
C LEU A 392 15.26 -29.49 3.54
N ARG A 393 14.21 -29.22 2.76
CA ARG A 393 13.63 -30.17 1.79
C ARG A 393 13.58 -29.55 0.40
N VAL A 394 14.19 -30.21 -0.56
CA VAL A 394 14.14 -29.85 -1.98
C VAL A 394 13.59 -31.04 -2.75
N SER A 395 12.55 -30.82 -3.56
CA SER A 395 12.03 -31.89 -4.42
C SER A 395 12.88 -31.97 -5.68
N GLU A 396 13.00 -30.87 -6.42
CA GLU A 396 13.78 -30.81 -7.65
C GLU A 396 14.64 -29.54 -7.74
N SER A 397 15.90 -29.69 -8.18
CA SER A 397 16.72 -28.55 -8.56
C SER A 397 17.81 -28.86 -9.58
N GLN A 398 17.96 -28.03 -10.62
CA GLN A 398 19.06 -28.21 -11.58
C GLN A 398 20.42 -27.94 -10.94
N ASN A 399 20.60 -26.80 -10.27
CA ASN A 399 21.86 -26.43 -9.62
C ASN A 399 21.63 -26.08 -8.15
N LEU A 400 22.08 -26.96 -7.26
CA LEU A 400 21.90 -26.82 -5.82
C LEU A 400 23.26 -26.67 -5.11
N ARG A 401 23.42 -25.56 -4.38
CA ARG A 401 24.58 -25.30 -3.52
C ARG A 401 24.13 -25.00 -2.10
N ILE A 402 24.60 -25.79 -1.14
CA ILE A 402 24.40 -25.56 0.29
C ILE A 402 25.77 -25.46 0.97
N SER A 403 25.99 -24.42 1.78
CA SER A 403 27.18 -24.35 2.63
C SER A 403 26.97 -25.22 3.88
N GLU A 404 25.93 -24.97 4.67
CA GLU A 404 25.68 -25.69 5.92
C GLU A 404 24.21 -26.09 6.08
N SER A 405 23.97 -27.31 6.57
CA SER A 405 22.63 -27.70 7.02
C SER A 405 22.60 -28.83 8.04
N GLN A 406 21.71 -28.77 9.04
CA GLN A 406 21.56 -29.87 10.00
C GLN A 406 20.82 -31.07 9.38
N ASN A 407 19.62 -30.87 8.82
CA ASN A 407 18.81 -31.94 8.25
C ASN A 407 18.41 -31.62 6.83
N LEU A 408 18.85 -32.45 5.90
CA LEU A 408 18.72 -32.19 4.48
C LEU A 408 18.12 -33.39 3.75
N ARG A 409 17.06 -33.12 2.97
CA ARG A 409 16.42 -34.09 2.10
C ARG A 409 16.30 -33.54 0.68
N ILE A 410 16.92 -34.21 -0.28
CA ILE A 410 16.83 -33.87 -1.70
C ILE A 410 16.27 -35.06 -2.44
N SER A 411 15.21 -34.86 -3.22
CA SER A 411 14.67 -35.93 -4.06
C SER A 411 15.48 -36.03 -5.35
N GLU A 412 15.63 -34.92 -6.09
CA GLU A 412 16.34 -34.90 -7.37
C GLU A 412 17.20 -33.63 -7.51
N SER A 413 18.43 -33.79 -8.01
CA SER A 413 19.25 -32.65 -8.43
C SER A 413 20.32 -33.02 -9.45
N GLN A 414 20.40 -32.24 -10.54
CA GLN A 414 21.39 -32.46 -11.60
C GLN A 414 22.81 -32.05 -11.20
N ASN A 415 22.97 -31.02 -10.37
CA ASN A 415 24.27 -30.51 -9.92
C ASN A 415 24.23 -30.12 -8.45
N LEU A 416 24.58 -31.08 -7.59
CA LEU A 416 24.61 -30.89 -6.15
C LEU A 416 26.02 -30.61 -5.61
N ARG A 417 26.15 -29.56 -4.79
CA ARG A 417 27.31 -29.30 -3.93
C ARG A 417 26.88 -28.98 -2.52
N ILE A 418 27.40 -29.73 -1.56
CA ILE A 418 27.18 -29.52 -0.12
C ILE A 418 28.54 -29.43 0.56
N SER A 419 28.79 -28.36 1.32
CA SER A 419 30.02 -28.26 2.11
C SER A 419 29.90 -29.05 3.41
N GLU A 420 28.88 -28.78 4.22
CA GLU A 420 28.69 -29.45 5.51
C GLU A 420 27.23 -29.85 5.74
N SER A 421 27.02 -31.05 6.29
CA SER A 421 25.71 -31.45 6.80
C SER A 421 25.74 -32.49 7.92
N GLN A 422 24.81 -32.42 8.88
CA GLN A 422 24.73 -33.48 9.91
C GLN A 422 23.98 -34.71 9.38
N ASN A 423 22.77 -34.54 8.86
CA ASN A 423 21.93 -35.63 8.36
C ASN A 423 21.49 -35.35 6.93
N LEU A 424 21.96 -36.17 5.99
CA LEU A 424 21.74 -35.99 4.57
C LEU A 424 21.08 -37.23 3.95
N ARG A 425 19.95 -37.01 3.27
CA ARG A 425 19.26 -38.02 2.46
C ARG A 425 19.07 -37.51 1.05
N ILE A 426 19.60 -38.23 0.07
CA ILE A 426 19.57 -37.82 -1.33
C ILE A 426 19.21 -39.02 -2.20
N SER A 427 18.42 -38.80 -3.27
CA SER A 427 18.18 -39.85 -4.27
C SER A 427 19.16 -39.83 -5.44
N GLU A 428 19.69 -38.66 -5.85
CA GLU A 428 20.72 -38.51 -6.90
C GLU A 428 21.74 -37.38 -6.57
N SER A 429 23.05 -37.60 -6.77
CA SER A 429 24.08 -36.64 -6.31
C SER A 429 25.42 -36.64 -7.06
N LEU A 430 26.22 -35.58 -6.84
CA LEU A 430 27.52 -35.35 -7.49
C LEU A 430 28.71 -35.05 -6.54
N ARG A 431 28.58 -34.11 -5.59
CA ARG A 431 29.70 -33.73 -4.69
C ARG A 431 29.25 -33.32 -3.30
N ILE A 432 29.88 -33.91 -2.28
CA ILE A 432 29.66 -33.63 -0.86
C ILE A 432 31.04 -33.51 -0.21
N SER A 433 31.32 -32.44 0.53
CA SER A 433 32.59 -32.32 1.25
C SER A 433 32.53 -33.09 2.57
N GLU A 434 31.63 -32.72 3.48
CA GLU A 434 31.56 -33.31 4.82
C GLU A 434 30.13 -33.69 5.21
N SER A 435 29.97 -34.85 5.85
CA SER A 435 28.69 -35.24 6.44
C SER A 435 28.80 -36.23 7.62
N GLN A 436 27.99 -36.06 8.67
CA GLN A 436 27.97 -37.07 9.75
C GLN A 436 27.20 -38.33 9.33
N ASN A 437 25.97 -38.19 8.84
CA ASN A 437 25.13 -39.30 8.42
C ASN A 437 24.59 -39.09 7.01
N LEU A 438 25.07 -39.89 6.06
CA LEU A 438 24.71 -39.79 4.65
C LEU A 438 24.04 -41.08 4.16
N ARG A 439 22.85 -40.92 3.58
CA ARG A 439 22.13 -41.98 2.87
C ARG A 439 21.84 -41.57 1.45
N ILE A 440 22.28 -42.39 0.51
CA ILE A 440 22.11 -42.17 -0.93
C ILE A 440 21.43 -43.40 -1.53
N SER A 441 20.33 -43.18 -2.24
CA SER A 441 19.64 -44.24 -2.95
C SER A 441 20.41 -44.59 -4.22
N GLU A 442 20.61 -43.64 -5.12
CA GLU A 442 21.25 -43.84 -6.42
C GLU A 442 22.21 -42.67 -6.73
N SER A 443 23.22 -42.90 -7.57
CA SER A 443 24.07 -41.81 -8.08
C SER A 443 24.90 -42.22 -9.30
N GLN A 444 25.08 -41.31 -10.25
CA GLN A 444 26.00 -41.55 -11.38
C GLN A 444 27.46 -41.25 -11.02
N ASN A 445 27.75 -40.07 -10.48
CA ASN A 445 29.15 -39.63 -10.28
C ASN A 445 29.32 -38.94 -8.92
N LEU A 446 29.64 -39.69 -7.88
CA LEU A 446 29.68 -39.19 -6.52
C LEU A 446 31.11 -39.00 -6.02
N ARG A 447 31.37 -37.83 -5.42
CA ARG A 447 32.60 -37.55 -4.68
C ARG A 447 32.26 -37.11 -3.26
N ILE A 448 32.84 -37.80 -2.28
CA ILE A 448 32.70 -37.52 -0.85
C ILE A 448 34.10 -37.31 -0.28
N SER A 449 34.37 -36.18 0.38
CA SER A 449 35.65 -36.00 1.06
C SER A 449 35.65 -36.73 2.39
N GLU A 450 34.67 -36.46 3.26
CA GLU A 450 34.63 -37.03 4.60
C GLU A 450 33.20 -37.43 5.00
N SER A 451 33.06 -38.58 5.66
CA SER A 451 31.79 -38.94 6.31
C SER A 451 31.93 -39.89 7.50
N GLN A 452 31.14 -39.71 8.57
CA GLN A 452 31.16 -40.68 9.68
C GLN A 452 30.38 -41.95 9.32
N ASN A 453 29.13 -41.82 8.88
CA ASN A 453 28.28 -42.96 8.52
C ASN A 453 27.69 -42.78 7.12
N LEU A 454 28.13 -43.61 6.18
CA LEU A 454 27.74 -43.55 4.78
C LEU A 454 27.04 -44.85 4.35
N ARG A 455 25.84 -44.72 3.80
CA ARG A 455 25.09 -45.82 3.17
C ARG A 455 24.70 -45.44 1.75
N ILE A 456 25.13 -46.27 0.80
CA ILE A 456 24.85 -46.08 -0.62
C ILE A 456 24.18 -47.36 -1.13
N SER A 457 23.02 -47.24 -1.75
CA SER A 457 22.35 -48.42 -2.33
C SER A 457 22.98 -48.73 -3.68
N GLU A 458 23.01 -47.76 -4.60
CA GLU A 458 23.57 -47.95 -5.95
C GLU A 458 24.42 -46.75 -6.39
N SER A 459 25.52 -47.00 -7.11
CA SER A 459 26.31 -45.95 -7.74
C SER A 459 27.11 -46.40 -8.97
N GLN A 460 27.25 -45.56 -10.00
CA GLN A 460 28.16 -45.88 -11.12
C GLN A 460 29.62 -45.58 -10.76
N ASN A 461 29.96 -44.31 -10.49
CA ASN A 461 31.32 -43.90 -10.14
C ASN A 461 31.34 -43.21 -8.77
N LEU A 462 32.08 -43.79 -7.83
CA LEU A 462 32.17 -43.33 -6.46
C LEU A 462 33.62 -43.11 -6.04
N ARG A 463 33.91 -41.91 -5.50
CA ARG A 463 35.18 -41.58 -4.87
C ARG A 463 34.95 -41.07 -3.47
N ILE A 464 35.58 -41.72 -2.49
CA ILE A 464 35.49 -41.38 -1.08
C ILE A 464 36.91 -41.17 -0.57
N SER A 465 37.22 -40.01 0.00
CA SER A 465 38.55 -39.83 0.61
C SER A 465 38.58 -40.50 1.98
N GLU A 466 37.65 -40.18 2.88
CA GLU A 466 37.63 -40.72 4.23
C GLU A 466 36.22 -41.12 4.69
N SER A 467 36.11 -42.25 5.39
CA SER A 467 34.87 -42.60 6.09
C SER A 467 35.04 -43.51 7.31
N GLN A 468 34.31 -43.29 8.40
CA GLN A 468 34.37 -44.21 9.55
C GLN A 468 33.59 -45.51 9.27
N ASN A 469 32.32 -45.41 8.87
CA ASN A 469 31.46 -46.56 8.59
C ASN A 469 30.82 -46.43 7.21
N LEU A 470 31.23 -47.29 6.28
CA LEU A 470 30.77 -47.28 4.90
C LEU A 470 30.06 -48.60 4.54
N ARG A 471 28.83 -48.48 4.04
CA ARG A 471 28.06 -49.60 3.48
C ARG A 471 27.62 -49.26 2.07
N ILE A 472 27.99 -50.11 1.12
CA ILE A 472 27.64 -49.96 -0.30
C ILE A 472 27.00 -51.26 -0.75
N SER A 473 25.80 -51.19 -1.32
CA SER A 473 25.14 -52.39 -1.85
C SER A 473 25.70 -52.71 -3.23
N GLU A 474 25.66 -51.76 -4.16
CA GLU A 474 26.14 -51.95 -5.53
C GLU A 474 26.97 -50.76 -6.03
N SER A 475 28.06 -51.05 -6.76
CA SER A 475 28.83 -50.01 -7.46
C SER A 475 29.56 -50.49 -8.71
N GLN A 476 29.61 -49.71 -9.80
CA GLN A 476 30.44 -50.08 -10.96
C GLN A 476 31.93 -49.77 -10.72
N SER A 477 32.25 -48.58 -10.22
CA SER A 477 33.62 -48.15 -9.98
C SER A 477 33.75 -47.37 -8.68
N LEU A 478 34.51 -47.93 -7.75
CA LEU A 478 34.67 -47.42 -6.39
C LEU A 478 36.14 -47.18 -6.07
N ARG A 479 36.45 -45.97 -5.61
CA ARG A 479 37.76 -45.61 -5.05
C ARG A 479 37.60 -45.05 -3.66
N ILE A 480 38.31 -45.65 -2.70
CA ILE A 480 38.28 -45.24 -1.29
C ILE A 480 39.73 -45.02 -0.86
N SER A 481 40.06 -43.84 -0.32
CA SER A 481 41.40 -43.64 0.24
C SER A 481 41.50 -44.28 1.62
N GLU A 482 40.60 -43.92 2.54
CA GLU A 482 40.66 -44.42 3.92
C GLU A 482 39.27 -44.78 4.46
N SER A 483 39.17 -45.90 5.20
CA SER A 483 37.96 -46.21 5.95
C SER A 483 38.16 -47.11 7.17
N GLN A 484 37.49 -46.85 8.30
CA GLN A 484 37.59 -47.75 9.46
C GLN A 484 36.81 -49.05 9.25
N ASN A 485 35.52 -48.98 8.88
CA ASN A 485 34.66 -50.15 8.67
C ASN A 485 33.97 -50.06 7.30
N LEU A 486 34.33 -50.95 6.40
CA LEU A 486 33.82 -50.98 5.03
C LEU A 486 33.10 -52.30 4.75
N ARG A 487 31.85 -52.20 4.30
CA ARG A 487 31.05 -53.33 3.80
C ARG A 487 30.56 -53.05 2.39
N ILE A 488 30.88 -53.93 1.46
CA ILE A 488 30.48 -53.83 0.05
C ILE A 488 29.80 -55.14 -0.33
N SER A 489 28.57 -55.09 -0.82
CA SER A 489 27.90 -56.30 -1.33
C SER A 489 28.46 -56.63 -2.71
N GLU A 490 28.38 -55.71 -3.68
CA GLU A 490 28.82 -55.94 -5.04
C GLU A 490 29.60 -54.74 -5.63
N SER A 491 30.69 -55.02 -6.35
CA SER A 491 31.40 -53.99 -7.12
C SER A 491 32.16 -54.53 -8.34
N GLN A 492 32.08 -53.88 -9.50
CA GLN A 492 32.91 -54.29 -10.65
C GLN A 492 34.38 -53.91 -10.46
N ASN A 493 34.67 -52.65 -10.11
CA ASN A 493 36.03 -52.16 -9.94
C ASN A 493 36.22 -51.45 -8.60
N LEU A 494 37.02 -52.03 -7.72
CA LEU A 494 37.25 -51.54 -6.38
C LEU A 494 38.73 -51.26 -6.13
N ARG A 495 39.04 -50.03 -5.69
CA ARG A 495 40.37 -49.63 -5.22
C ARG A 495 40.27 -49.01 -3.84
N ILE A 496 41.02 -49.57 -2.89
CA ILE A 496 41.05 -49.12 -1.50
C ILE A 496 42.51 -48.89 -1.12
N SER A 497 42.87 -47.69 -0.64
CA SER A 497 44.23 -47.46 -0.14
C SER A 497 44.38 -48.05 1.26
N GLU A 498 43.51 -47.69 2.20
CA GLU A 498 43.60 -48.15 3.59
C GLU A 498 42.23 -48.49 4.19
N SER A 499 42.15 -49.59 4.94
CA SER A 499 40.97 -49.88 5.77
C SER A 499 41.24 -50.75 7.01
N GLN A 500 40.66 -50.43 8.16
CA GLN A 500 40.81 -51.30 9.34
C GLN A 500 40.01 -52.61 9.19
N ASN A 501 38.72 -52.54 8.88
CA ASN A 501 37.85 -53.71 8.74
C ASN A 501 37.10 -53.68 7.40
N LEU A 502 37.46 -54.60 6.51
CA LEU A 502 36.91 -54.69 5.17
C LEU A 502 36.15 -56.01 4.95
N ARG A 503 34.89 -55.92 4.54
CA ARG A 503 34.07 -57.06 4.11
C ARG A 503 33.52 -56.82 2.71
N ILE A 504 33.83 -57.72 1.79
CA ILE A 504 33.38 -57.65 0.39
C ILE A 504 32.69 -58.98 0.06
N SER A 505 31.46 -58.92 -0.43
CA SER A 505 30.76 -60.14 -0.86
C SER A 505 31.23 -60.55 -2.25
N GLU A 506 31.09 -59.66 -3.24
CA GLU A 506 31.49 -59.94 -4.62
C GLU A 506 32.25 -58.75 -5.24
N SER A 507 33.32 -59.05 -5.99
CA SER A 507 33.97 -58.04 -6.84
C SER A 507 34.71 -58.59 -8.06
N GLN A 508 34.62 -57.94 -9.23
CA GLN A 508 35.39 -58.40 -10.40
C GLN A 508 36.88 -58.04 -10.30
N ASN A 509 37.19 -56.78 -10.00
CA ASN A 509 38.56 -56.29 -9.89
C ASN A 509 38.78 -55.57 -8.55
N LEU A 510 39.59 -56.16 -7.68
CA LEU A 510 39.87 -55.66 -6.34
C LEU A 510 41.36 -55.32 -6.17
N ARG A 511 41.64 -54.08 -5.77
CA ARG A 511 42.98 -53.63 -5.36
C ARG A 511 42.93 -52.98 -3.98
N ILE A 512 43.72 -53.49 -3.05
CA ILE A 512 43.82 -52.99 -1.68
C ILE A 512 45.30 -52.73 -1.38
N SER A 513 45.65 -51.52 -0.91
CA SER A 513 47.03 -51.28 -0.47
C SER A 513 47.25 -51.80 0.94
N GLU A 514 46.43 -51.40 1.92
CA GLU A 514 46.59 -51.81 3.31
C GLU A 514 45.24 -52.15 3.97
N SER A 515 45.20 -53.21 4.78
CA SER A 515 44.07 -53.46 5.68
C SER A 515 44.39 -54.26 6.94
N GLN A 516 43.73 -54.00 8.06
CA GLN A 516 43.95 -54.83 9.27
C GLN A 516 43.19 -56.16 9.17
N ASN A 517 41.88 -56.11 8.90
CA ASN A 517 41.03 -57.29 8.82
C ASN A 517 40.25 -57.33 7.51
N LEU A 518 40.56 -58.31 6.65
CA LEU A 518 39.98 -58.45 5.32
C LEU A 518 39.19 -59.76 5.20
N ARG A 519 37.91 -59.64 4.80
CA ARG A 519 37.06 -60.78 4.42
C ARG A 519 36.48 -60.58 3.03
N ILE A 520 36.75 -61.51 2.12
CA ILE A 520 36.25 -61.50 0.75
C ILE A 520 35.52 -62.82 0.51
N SER A 521 34.29 -62.78 0.01
CA SER A 521 33.58 -64.01 -0.35
C SER A 521 33.99 -64.44 -1.76
N GLU A 522 33.85 -63.56 -2.76
CA GLU A 522 34.20 -63.85 -4.15
C GLU A 522 34.96 -62.70 -4.83
N SER A 523 36.03 -63.01 -5.57
CA SER A 523 36.65 -62.06 -6.49
C SER A 523 37.32 -62.70 -7.71
N GLN A 524 37.24 -62.08 -8.89
CA GLN A 524 37.92 -62.59 -10.09
C GLN A 524 39.41 -62.20 -10.11
N ASN A 525 39.73 -60.93 -9.88
CA ASN A 525 41.10 -60.41 -9.89
C ASN A 525 41.41 -59.66 -8.60
N LEU A 526 42.35 -60.20 -7.81
CA LEU A 526 42.67 -59.69 -6.48
C LEU A 526 44.15 -59.30 -6.36
N ARG A 527 44.39 -58.05 -5.93
CA ARG A 527 45.72 -57.56 -5.54
C ARG A 527 45.65 -56.91 -4.17
N ILE A 528 46.45 -57.38 -3.24
CA ILE A 528 46.55 -56.81 -1.90
C ILE A 528 48.02 -56.57 -1.59
N SER A 529 48.40 -55.35 -1.22
CA SER A 529 49.79 -55.07 -0.86
C SER A 529 50.10 -55.51 0.58
N GLU A 530 49.26 -55.18 1.56
CA GLU A 530 49.48 -55.53 2.97
C GLU A 530 48.15 -55.83 3.70
N SER A 531 48.13 -56.91 4.50
CA SER A 531 47.07 -57.12 5.49
C SER A 531 47.50 -57.91 6.73
N GLN A 532 46.93 -57.60 7.90
CA GLN A 532 47.21 -58.34 9.14
C GLN A 532 46.39 -59.64 9.26
N SER A 533 45.12 -59.64 8.85
CA SER A 533 44.29 -60.84 8.78
C SER A 533 43.48 -60.88 7.48
N LEU A 534 43.47 -62.05 6.82
CA LEU A 534 42.84 -62.28 5.52
C LEU A 534 42.00 -63.55 5.54
N ARG A 535 40.74 -63.46 5.10
CA ARG A 535 39.88 -64.62 4.79
C ARG A 535 39.26 -64.45 3.41
N ILE A 536 39.48 -65.43 2.55
CA ILE A 536 38.93 -65.49 1.19
C ILE A 536 38.19 -66.81 1.03
N SER A 537 36.93 -66.76 0.57
CA SER A 537 36.16 -67.98 0.32
C SER A 537 36.39 -68.52 -1.10
N GLU A 538 36.38 -67.66 -2.13
CA GLU A 538 36.55 -68.06 -3.53
C GLU A 538 37.33 -67.00 -4.37
N SER A 539 38.25 -67.43 -5.24
CA SER A 539 39.05 -66.55 -6.13
C SER A 539 39.44 -67.25 -7.44
N GLN A 540 38.99 -66.74 -8.59
CA GLN A 540 38.91 -67.55 -9.83
C GLN A 540 39.96 -67.26 -10.93
N LYS A 541 40.74 -66.16 -10.91
CA LYS A 541 41.65 -65.84 -12.05
C LYS A 541 43.08 -65.39 -11.72
N LYS A 542 43.29 -64.38 -10.84
CA LYS A 542 44.65 -63.85 -10.55
C LYS A 542 44.75 -63.31 -9.12
N PHE A 543 45.74 -63.79 -8.36
CA PHE A 543 46.03 -63.37 -6.98
C PHE A 543 47.48 -62.90 -6.84
N CYS A 544 47.71 -61.71 -6.28
CA CYS A 544 49.04 -61.19 -5.92
C CYS A 544 49.01 -60.54 -4.54
N PHE A 545 49.90 -60.96 -3.63
CA PHE A 545 49.84 -60.63 -2.21
C PHE A 545 51.25 -60.48 -1.57
N LYS A 546 51.45 -59.51 -0.65
CA LYS A 546 52.68 -59.34 0.16
C LYS A 546 52.30 -59.25 1.66
N LEU A 547 52.99 -59.97 2.55
CA LEU A 547 52.55 -60.24 3.94
C LEU A 547 53.53 -59.68 4.98
N PHE A 548 53.03 -59.13 6.10
CA PHE A 548 53.91 -58.59 7.17
C PHE A 548 53.72 -59.05 8.62
N LYS A 549 52.68 -59.83 9.01
CA LYS A 549 52.68 -60.65 10.25
C LYS A 549 51.40 -61.49 10.41
N LYS A 550 51.57 -62.73 10.90
CA LYS A 550 50.63 -63.76 11.43
C LYS A 550 49.12 -63.63 11.11
N PHE A 551 48.53 -64.62 10.41
CA PHE A 551 47.27 -65.32 10.79
C PHE A 551 46.86 -66.47 9.82
N ASP A 552 45.96 -67.35 10.31
CA ASP A 552 45.45 -68.61 9.72
C ASP A 552 44.77 -68.49 8.34
N PHE A 553 45.18 -69.37 7.43
CA PHE A 553 44.61 -69.54 6.10
C PHE A 553 43.55 -70.67 6.14
N PHE A 554 42.27 -70.34 6.00
CA PHE A 554 41.22 -71.34 5.77
C PHE A 554 40.64 -71.13 4.38
N LEU A 555 41.18 -71.90 3.41
CA LEU A 555 40.58 -72.13 2.10
C LEU A 555 39.44 -73.15 2.28
N PHE A 556 38.22 -72.79 1.91
CA PHE A 556 37.16 -73.77 1.72
C PHE A 556 36.93 -73.95 0.22
N HIS A 557 37.33 -75.12 -0.27
CA HIS A 557 37.16 -75.70 -1.62
C HIS A 557 38.08 -75.30 -2.79
N ASP A 558 38.24 -76.32 -3.65
CA ASP A 558 39.21 -76.51 -4.72
C ASP A 558 39.03 -75.55 -5.91
N ILE A 559 40.11 -74.83 -6.26
CA ILE A 559 40.25 -74.15 -7.55
C ILE A 559 41.58 -74.60 -8.19
N PRO A 560 41.64 -74.92 -9.50
CA PRO A 560 42.82 -75.48 -10.13
C PRO A 560 44.00 -74.51 -10.08
N ILE A 561 45.14 -74.99 -9.59
CA ILE A 561 46.42 -74.28 -9.65
C ILE A 561 46.83 -74.12 -11.11
N MET A 562 46.72 -72.91 -11.66
CA MET A 562 47.48 -72.51 -12.85
C MET A 562 48.23 -71.19 -12.60
N GLY A 563 49.52 -71.35 -12.30
CA GLY A 563 50.57 -70.36 -12.60
C GLY A 563 50.71 -69.15 -11.67
N ILE A 564 51.38 -69.33 -10.52
CA ILE A 564 52.03 -68.23 -9.80
C ILE A 564 53.51 -68.55 -9.63
N THR A 565 54.33 -68.08 -10.57
CA THR A 565 55.75 -67.77 -10.33
C THR A 565 56.00 -66.36 -10.83
N LYS A 566 55.95 -65.40 -9.91
CA LYS A 566 56.81 -64.19 -9.89
C LYS A 566 56.57 -63.43 -8.59
N PHE A 567 57.51 -63.55 -7.66
CA PHE A 567 57.79 -62.48 -6.70
C PHE A 567 58.24 -61.27 -7.51
N CYS A 568 57.45 -60.21 -7.56
CA CYS A 568 57.93 -58.91 -8.02
C CYS A 568 58.65 -58.21 -6.86
N TYR A 569 59.98 -58.23 -6.88
CA TYR A 569 60.81 -57.21 -6.25
C TYR A 569 61.10 -56.14 -7.31
N SER A 570 60.39 -55.02 -7.21
CA SER A 570 60.86 -53.63 -7.36
C SER A 570 59.67 -52.71 -7.17
#